data_AF-A0A7X4JK34-F1
#
_entry.id   AF-A0A7X4JK34-F1
#
_cell.length_a   1.000
_cell.length_b   1.000
_cell.length_c   1.000
_cell.angle_alpha   90.00
_cell.angle_beta   90.00
_cell.angle_gamma   90.00
#
_symmetry.space_group_name_H-M   'P 1'
#
loop_
_entity.id
_entity.type
_entity.pdbx_description
1 polymer ?
#
loop_
_entity_poly.entity_id
_entity_poly.type
_entity_poly.pdbx_seq_one_letter_code
_entity_poly.pdbx_strand_id
1 'polypeptide(L)'
;MPAPKVIETTPAMSAMNVSIDTQEIRFVFSQPMTQEKNILFRGMRLRGQSKWIDDRRTTLAFPLAEPLKPGAFYSIVLNSSLNSTTGGENLMKGRWGKPLEEYILTFMTAPSDTMQSHIGEFNLGSLRDTDKDGLDDGLEAELGTLSTTSDTDADGLTDYEEYCKYRTDPTSPDSDEDGIPDAEWNERREYTYSIRAVLELKQPWNLESMNDLFQDARLVGHTVGNSTYSKVEVIIYPYASPVLLPSAYPSQRTPEAFEKYIQPATDLNYSTEMQAEIQRILSGSTHTLDVLTKLQHEIGKMKLTLPLYPPFIYTYKQHGEVVVDRSFFESIDREVTQSEINDALAVNYFGDSMFKQRCHGGCISRARLFASMLRAAGIPARVTMGVPMLYYYKGIGEWKNLMKNLNNETVTGNFAYEKPSTSHEVAIVGHSQVEAYLNNHWIRLGYQINEGPLFAGTDRMFIKIIDASDFAEVDFTKTWSPLPWIKERPYKTVELSDQAATYKSKFKRKLP
;
A
#
# COMPACT_ATOMS: atom_id res chain seq x y z
N MET A 1 19.16 -10.40 25.49
CA MET A 1 17.78 -10.04 25.89
C MET A 1 17.21 -9.20 24.75
N PRO A 2 15.95 -9.42 24.32
CA PRO A 2 15.32 -8.59 23.28
C PRO A 2 15.24 -7.12 23.73
N ALA A 3 14.86 -6.17 22.88
CA ALA A 3 14.55 -4.81 23.34
C ALA A 3 13.27 -4.84 24.18
N PRO A 4 13.09 -3.88 25.10
CA PRO A 4 11.78 -3.51 25.61
C PRO A 4 10.92 -3.09 24.41
N LYS A 5 10.05 -4.01 23.98
CA LYS A 5 9.11 -3.79 22.88
C LYS A 5 7.80 -3.36 23.48
N VAL A 6 7.19 -2.29 23.00
CA VAL A 6 5.82 -1.96 23.41
C VAL A 6 4.88 -3.10 22.97
N ILE A 7 4.28 -3.80 23.93
CA ILE A 7 3.34 -4.91 23.71
C ILE A 7 1.88 -4.48 23.84
N GLU A 8 1.62 -3.40 24.56
CA GLU A 8 0.27 -2.88 24.77
C GLU A 8 0.33 -1.37 25.02
N THR A 9 -0.69 -0.65 24.54
CA THR A 9 -0.92 0.74 24.92
C THR A 9 -2.21 0.87 25.72
N THR A 10 -2.43 1.96 26.43
CA THR A 10 -3.79 2.29 26.91
C THR A 10 -4.16 3.68 26.44
N PRO A 11 -5.21 3.83 25.61
CA PRO A 11 -6.09 2.76 25.09
C PRO A 11 -5.34 1.73 24.23
N ALA A 12 -5.77 0.46 24.31
CA ALA A 12 -5.09 -0.68 23.70
C ALA A 12 -5.37 -0.80 22.21
N MET A 13 -4.44 -0.35 21.38
CA MET A 13 -4.43 -0.57 19.92
C MET A 13 -2.99 -0.47 19.40
N SER A 14 -2.20 -1.50 19.70
CA SER A 14 -0.81 -1.74 19.27
C SER A 14 -0.36 -0.87 18.08
N ALA A 15 0.38 0.20 18.40
CA ALA A 15 0.88 1.24 17.51
C ALA A 15 -0.19 1.92 16.61
N MET A 16 -0.46 3.21 16.91
CA MET A 16 -0.92 4.27 15.99
C MET A 16 -2.40 4.62 15.87
N ASN A 17 -3.26 4.31 16.85
CA ASN A 17 -4.53 5.05 16.98
C ASN A 17 -4.91 5.27 18.45
N VAL A 18 -4.62 6.46 18.97
CA VAL A 18 -5.10 6.91 20.28
C VAL A 18 -6.37 7.74 20.08
N SER A 19 -7.44 7.43 20.84
CA SER A 19 -8.66 8.25 20.84
C SER A 19 -8.34 9.67 21.28
N ILE A 20 -8.93 10.67 20.62
CA ILE A 20 -8.73 12.09 20.97
C ILE A 20 -9.22 12.43 22.39
N ASP A 21 -10.18 11.65 22.92
CA ASP A 21 -10.74 11.83 24.26
C ASP A 21 -9.88 11.23 25.38
N THR A 22 -8.77 10.56 25.01
CA THR A 22 -7.85 9.92 25.95
C THR A 22 -7.29 10.93 26.94
N GLN A 23 -7.33 10.58 28.23
CA GLN A 23 -6.81 11.43 29.31
C GLN A 23 -5.42 11.00 29.80
N GLU A 24 -4.98 9.80 29.44
CA GLU A 24 -3.68 9.25 29.81
C GLU A 24 -3.25 8.22 28.76
N ILE A 25 -2.00 8.29 28.32
CA ILE A 25 -1.41 7.28 27.43
C ILE A 25 -0.52 6.36 28.26
N ARG A 26 -0.66 5.05 28.08
CA ARG A 26 0.25 4.06 28.68
C ARG A 26 0.99 3.29 27.60
N PHE A 27 2.26 2.96 27.87
CA PHE A 27 3.06 2.04 27.08
C PHE A 27 3.51 0.88 27.97
N VAL A 28 3.14 -0.34 27.60
CA VAL A 28 3.56 -1.57 28.27
C VAL A 28 4.66 -2.20 27.44
N PHE A 29 5.78 -2.55 28.04
CA PHE A 29 6.98 -3.12 27.43
C PHE A 29 7.08 -4.63 27.73
N SER A 30 7.63 -5.38 26.78
CA SER A 30 7.84 -6.84 26.87
C SER A 30 8.85 -7.26 27.95
N GLN A 31 9.61 -6.33 28.51
CA GLN A 31 10.60 -6.61 29.55
C GLN A 31 10.90 -5.37 30.42
N PRO A 32 11.43 -5.57 31.64
CA PRO A 32 11.76 -4.50 32.58
C PRO A 32 12.74 -3.45 32.04
N MET A 33 12.48 -2.18 32.35
CA MET A 33 13.42 -1.09 32.12
C MET A 33 14.35 -0.89 33.31
N THR A 34 15.66 -0.85 33.07
CA THR A 34 16.68 -0.90 34.12
C THR A 34 16.98 0.46 34.77
N GLN A 35 16.64 1.60 34.14
CA GLN A 35 16.88 2.96 34.68
C GLN A 35 15.78 3.96 34.31
N GLU A 36 15.56 4.99 35.14
CA GLU A 36 14.82 6.20 34.77
C GLU A 36 15.71 7.03 33.83
N LYS A 37 15.43 6.97 32.53
CA LYS A 37 16.18 7.73 31.50
C LYS A 37 15.42 9.01 31.16
N ASN A 38 16.10 9.99 30.55
CA ASN A 38 15.46 11.21 30.06
C ASN A 38 14.34 10.87 29.07
N ILE A 39 13.13 11.30 29.40
CA ILE A 39 11.95 11.16 28.55
C ILE A 39 11.62 12.56 28.01
N LEU A 40 11.74 12.73 26.70
CA LEU A 40 11.29 13.94 26.02
C LEU A 40 9.98 13.63 25.31
N PHE A 41 8.99 14.51 25.45
CA PHE A 41 7.73 14.40 24.72
C PHE A 41 7.57 15.61 23.80
N ARG A 42 7.12 15.37 22.57
CA ARG A 42 6.90 16.40 21.55
C ARG A 42 5.42 16.43 21.14
N GLY A 43 4.87 17.63 21.01
CA GLY A 43 3.50 17.86 20.55
C GLY A 43 2.40 17.64 21.60
N MET A 44 2.68 17.02 22.74
CA MET A 44 1.72 16.78 23.82
C MET A 44 1.96 17.70 25.02
N ARG A 45 0.89 18.06 25.72
CA ARG A 45 0.94 18.78 27.00
C ARG A 45 0.57 17.83 28.13
N LEU A 46 1.49 17.60 29.06
CA LEU A 46 1.28 16.67 30.16
C LEU A 46 0.72 17.35 31.41
N ARG A 47 -0.18 16.66 32.12
CA ARG A 47 -0.62 17.00 33.47
C ARG A 47 0.38 16.40 34.47
N GLY A 48 1.52 17.07 34.62
CA GLY A 48 2.61 16.61 35.49
C GLY A 48 3.69 15.83 34.73
N GLN A 49 4.44 15.00 35.45
CA GLN A 49 5.52 14.18 34.87
C GLN A 49 5.03 12.77 34.51
N SER A 50 5.66 12.15 33.51
CA SER A 50 5.49 10.73 33.20
C SER A 50 6.03 9.86 34.33
N LYS A 51 5.41 8.69 34.56
CA LYS A 51 5.82 7.77 35.64
C LYS A 51 5.70 6.30 35.27
N TRP A 52 6.61 5.49 35.78
CA TRP A 52 6.46 4.03 35.79
C TRP A 52 5.35 3.66 36.76
N ILE A 53 4.38 2.85 36.33
CA ILE A 53 3.22 2.48 37.15
C ILE A 53 3.26 1.05 37.68
N ASP A 54 4.34 0.31 37.38
CA ASP A 54 4.64 -0.99 37.97
C ASP A 54 6.10 -1.09 38.44
N ASP A 55 6.31 -1.93 39.45
CA ASP A 55 7.61 -2.14 40.10
C ASP A 55 8.66 -2.77 39.18
N ARG A 56 8.20 -3.51 38.15
CA ARG A 56 9.08 -4.11 37.14
C ARG A 56 9.46 -3.09 36.06
N ARG A 57 8.97 -1.84 36.12
CA ARG A 57 9.16 -0.80 35.11
C ARG A 57 8.88 -1.31 33.71
N THR A 58 7.74 -1.96 33.57
CA THR A 58 7.24 -2.48 32.30
C THR A 58 6.14 -1.58 31.73
N THR A 59 5.62 -0.60 32.46
CA THR A 59 4.49 0.22 32.05
C THR A 59 4.75 1.69 32.39
N LEU A 60 4.83 2.52 31.36
CA LEU A 60 5.07 3.95 31.46
C LEU A 60 3.79 4.73 31.14
N ALA A 61 3.36 5.61 32.04
CA ALA A 61 2.14 6.40 31.90
C ALA A 61 2.42 7.90 31.68
N PHE A 62 1.63 8.51 30.79
CA PHE A 62 1.69 9.90 30.36
C PHE A 62 0.32 10.57 30.58
N PRO A 63 0.11 11.27 31.71
CA PRO A 63 -1.15 11.96 31.97
C PRO A 63 -1.25 13.22 31.10
N LEU A 64 -2.35 13.40 30.37
CA LEU A 64 -2.54 14.52 29.44
C LEU A 64 -3.21 15.72 30.15
N ALA A 65 -2.75 16.93 29.84
CA ALA A 65 -3.34 18.17 30.34
C ALA A 65 -4.50 18.68 29.48
N GLU A 66 -4.54 18.26 28.22
CA GLU A 66 -5.57 18.60 27.24
C GLU A 66 -5.83 17.40 26.31
N PRO A 67 -7.04 17.31 25.70
CA PRO A 67 -7.34 16.30 24.70
C PRO A 67 -6.36 16.35 23.53
N LEU A 68 -6.10 15.19 22.92
CA LEU A 68 -5.23 15.14 21.75
C LEU A 68 -5.98 15.70 20.53
N LYS A 69 -5.27 16.45 19.69
CA LYS A 69 -5.80 16.96 18.42
C LYS A 69 -6.06 15.80 17.45
N PRO A 70 -7.17 15.75 16.68
CA PRO A 70 -7.41 14.75 15.64
C PRO A 70 -6.35 14.79 14.53
N GLY A 71 -5.93 13.63 14.02
CA GLY A 71 -4.96 13.53 12.92
C GLY A 71 -3.57 14.10 13.20
N ALA A 72 -3.22 14.29 14.48
CA ALA A 72 -1.96 14.91 14.88
C ALA A 72 -0.91 13.86 15.27
N PHE A 73 0.35 14.19 15.00
CA PHE A 73 1.50 13.37 15.41
C PHE A 73 2.04 13.77 16.77
N TYR A 74 2.42 12.76 17.53
CA TYR A 74 3.05 12.89 18.83
C TYR A 74 4.24 11.94 18.92
N SER A 75 5.29 12.35 19.61
CA SER A 75 6.48 11.51 19.79
C SER A 75 6.95 11.53 21.23
N ILE A 76 7.46 10.39 21.69
CA ILE A 76 8.14 10.21 22.98
C ILE A 76 9.54 9.68 22.67
N VAL A 77 10.57 10.41 23.08
CA VAL A 77 11.96 9.99 22.96
C VAL A 77 12.42 9.46 24.30
N LEU A 78 12.81 8.19 24.32
CA LEU A 78 13.49 7.55 25.45
C LEU A 78 15.00 7.59 25.20
N ASN A 79 15.78 7.72 26.28
CA ASN A 79 17.24 7.71 26.26
C ASN A 79 17.88 8.94 25.57
N SER A 80 17.21 10.10 25.59
CA SER A 80 17.72 11.35 25.02
C SER A 80 19.12 11.68 25.56
N SER A 81 20.09 11.70 24.65
CA SER A 81 21.54 11.77 24.87
C SER A 81 22.07 13.16 25.24
N LEU A 82 21.27 14.02 25.87
CA LEU A 82 21.74 15.35 26.24
C LEU A 82 22.81 15.37 27.35
N ASN A 83 23.13 14.25 28.03
CA ASN A 83 24.16 14.21 29.10
C ASN A 83 24.64 12.79 29.56
N SER A 84 25.07 11.88 28.67
CA SER A 84 25.58 10.57 29.13
C SER A 84 26.84 10.10 28.40
N THR A 85 27.99 10.21 29.08
CA THR A 85 29.33 9.75 28.65
C THR A 85 29.70 8.35 29.16
N THR A 86 28.75 7.46 29.45
CA THR A 86 29.04 6.13 30.01
C THR A 86 28.50 4.96 29.19
N GLY A 87 29.42 4.25 28.52
CA GLY A 87 29.48 2.79 28.29
C GLY A 87 28.25 2.04 27.73
N GLY A 88 28.42 1.43 26.55
CA GLY A 88 27.42 0.72 25.75
C GLY A 88 26.76 -0.55 26.33
N GLU A 89 27.03 -0.96 27.57
CA GLU A 89 26.36 -2.12 28.18
C GLU A 89 24.93 -1.82 28.70
N ASN A 90 24.53 -0.54 28.73
CA ASN A 90 23.23 -0.08 29.25
C ASN A 90 22.24 0.42 28.18
N LEU A 91 22.48 0.10 26.90
CA LEU A 91 21.61 0.44 25.78
C LEU A 91 20.55 -0.65 25.56
N MET A 92 19.33 -0.25 25.16
CA MET A 92 18.29 -1.22 24.76
C MET A 92 18.76 -2.00 23.53
N LYS A 93 18.24 -3.20 23.23
CA LYS A 93 18.69 -3.99 22.07
C LYS A 93 17.59 -4.21 21.02
N GLY A 94 17.62 -3.58 19.85
CA GLY A 94 16.60 -3.60 18.80
C GLY A 94 16.29 -4.96 18.15
N ARG A 95 15.62 -4.94 16.98
CA ARG A 95 15.41 -6.14 16.15
C ARG A 95 16.79 -6.76 15.86
N TRP A 96 16.89 -8.10 15.86
CA TRP A 96 18.17 -8.82 15.67
C TRP A 96 19.22 -8.66 16.81
N GLY A 97 18.91 -7.91 17.88
CA GLY A 97 19.70 -7.89 19.12
C GLY A 97 20.80 -6.82 19.22
N LYS A 98 20.79 -5.80 18.35
CA LYS A 98 21.77 -4.69 18.28
C LYS A 98 21.45 -3.54 19.27
N PRO A 99 22.43 -2.79 19.85
CA PRO A 99 22.18 -1.72 20.82
C PRO A 99 21.47 -0.46 20.25
N LEU A 100 20.61 0.22 21.03
CA LEU A 100 19.83 1.41 20.68
C LEU A 100 20.27 2.63 21.51
N GLU A 101 20.77 3.68 20.86
CA GLU A 101 21.22 4.94 21.49
C GLU A 101 20.03 5.82 21.95
N GLU A 102 19.04 6.04 21.10
CA GLU A 102 17.75 6.69 21.42
C GLU A 102 16.61 5.79 20.94
N TYR A 103 15.43 5.93 21.54
CA TYR A 103 14.25 5.16 21.12
C TYR A 103 13.04 6.08 21.00
N ILE A 104 12.52 6.24 19.80
CA ILE A 104 11.45 7.19 19.50
C ILE A 104 10.14 6.44 19.28
N LEU A 105 9.19 6.66 20.17
CA LEU A 105 7.83 6.18 20.05
C LEU A 105 6.97 7.29 19.42
N THR A 106 6.67 7.15 18.14
CA THR A 106 5.72 8.04 17.44
C THR A 106 4.34 7.40 17.36
N PHE A 107 3.31 8.18 17.61
CA PHE A 107 1.92 7.78 17.40
C PHE A 107 1.10 8.92 16.82
N MET A 108 0.04 8.56 16.10
CA MET A 108 -0.93 9.48 15.56
C MET A 108 -2.28 9.27 16.27
N THR A 109 -3.06 10.34 16.39
CA THR A 109 -4.48 10.22 16.76
C THR A 109 -5.31 9.90 15.53
N ALA A 110 -6.26 8.98 15.67
CA ALA A 110 -7.18 8.66 14.60
C ALA A 110 -7.86 9.95 14.11
N PRO A 111 -7.81 10.29 12.81
CA PRO A 111 -8.78 11.22 12.26
C PRO A 111 -10.16 10.54 12.34
N SER A 112 -11.17 11.34 12.67
CA SER A 112 -12.54 10.93 13.05
C SER A 112 -13.06 9.61 12.45
N ASP A 113 -13.56 8.74 13.33
CA ASP A 113 -14.47 7.58 13.18
C ASP A 113 -14.31 6.54 12.06
N THR A 114 -13.37 6.67 11.11
CA THR A 114 -13.27 5.71 9.98
C THR A 114 -11.86 5.19 9.67
N MET A 115 -10.88 5.41 10.54
CA MET A 115 -9.53 4.87 10.37
C MET A 115 -9.23 3.62 11.24
N GLN A 116 -10.20 3.11 12.01
CA GLN A 116 -9.92 2.15 13.08
C GLN A 116 -9.77 0.67 12.70
N SER A 117 -10.17 0.19 11.51
CA SER A 117 -10.22 -1.27 11.28
C SER A 117 -9.04 -1.89 10.53
N HIS A 118 -8.15 -1.12 9.89
CA HIS A 118 -7.02 -1.68 9.10
C HIS A 118 -5.65 -0.97 9.27
N ILE A 119 -5.51 -0.06 10.22
CA ILE A 119 -4.22 0.59 10.54
C ILE A 119 -3.44 -0.31 11.51
N GLY A 120 -3.05 -1.48 11.03
CA GLY A 120 -2.20 -2.41 11.77
C GLY A 120 -0.71 -2.28 11.46
N GLU A 121 -0.34 -1.52 10.44
CA GLU A 121 0.98 -1.67 9.82
C GLU A 121 1.51 -0.36 9.21
N PHE A 122 1.46 0.73 9.97
CA PHE A 122 2.32 1.87 9.69
C PHE A 122 3.37 1.91 10.78
N ASN A 123 4.64 2.04 10.40
CA ASN A 123 5.65 2.59 11.27
C ASN A 123 5.86 4.05 10.83
N LEU A 124 5.72 4.96 11.79
CA LEU A 124 5.93 6.39 11.65
C LEU A 124 7.34 6.65 12.14
N GLY A 125 8.24 6.81 11.18
CA GLY A 125 9.62 7.19 11.42
C GLY A 125 9.77 8.65 11.85
N SER A 126 10.99 9.03 12.21
CA SER A 126 11.39 10.44 12.20
C SER A 126 11.27 11.03 10.79
N LEU A 127 11.32 12.36 10.65
CA LEU A 127 11.15 13.01 9.33
C LEU A 127 12.40 12.94 8.44
N ARG A 128 13.53 12.45 8.98
CA ARG A 128 14.80 12.52 8.28
C ARG A 128 15.15 11.14 7.74
N ASP A 129 15.26 11.08 6.43
CA ASP A 129 15.65 9.93 5.62
C ASP A 129 16.79 10.45 4.72
N THR A 130 18.03 10.16 5.12
CA THR A 130 19.23 10.81 4.58
C THR A 130 19.64 10.22 3.23
N ASP A 131 19.51 8.90 3.04
CA ASP A 131 19.85 8.21 1.78
C ASP A 131 18.67 7.96 0.85
N LYS A 132 17.44 8.22 1.32
CA LYS A 132 16.20 8.19 0.56
C LYS A 132 15.72 6.80 0.20
N ASP A 133 16.08 5.79 1.00
CA ASP A 133 15.64 4.42 0.82
C ASP A 133 14.20 4.18 1.33
N GLY A 134 13.62 5.12 2.10
CA GLY A 134 12.26 5.05 2.64
C GLY A 134 12.17 4.61 4.10
N LEU A 135 13.28 4.23 4.73
CA LEU A 135 13.45 4.18 6.17
C LEU A 135 13.97 5.54 6.67
N ASP A 136 13.67 5.89 7.92
CA ASP A 136 14.23 7.11 8.50
C ASP A 136 15.51 6.81 9.28
N ASP A 137 16.41 7.79 9.38
CA ASP A 137 17.70 7.67 10.08
C ASP A 137 17.57 7.07 11.50
N GLY A 138 16.43 7.33 12.16
CA GLY A 138 16.12 6.79 13.47
C GLY A 138 15.82 5.29 13.43
N LEU A 139 14.95 4.85 12.52
CA LEU A 139 14.66 3.43 12.32
C LEU A 139 15.88 2.67 11.83
N GLU A 140 16.69 3.26 10.96
CA GLU A 140 17.94 2.67 10.50
C GLU A 140 18.93 2.41 11.64
N ALA A 141 19.13 3.40 12.52
CA ALA A 141 19.91 3.22 13.74
C ALA A 141 19.33 2.11 14.64
N GLU A 142 18.01 1.89 14.65
CA GLU A 142 17.39 0.79 15.38
C GLU A 142 17.63 -0.59 14.77
N LEU A 143 17.75 -0.66 13.45
CA LEU A 143 18.08 -1.87 12.71
C LEU A 143 19.59 -2.17 12.74
N GLY A 144 20.41 -1.14 13.02
CA GLY A 144 21.86 -1.22 12.92
C GLY A 144 22.36 -0.98 11.49
N THR A 145 21.50 -0.42 10.64
CA THR A 145 21.84 -0.02 9.27
C THR A 145 22.49 1.35 9.23
N LEU A 146 22.96 1.75 8.04
CA LEU A 146 23.70 2.98 7.81
C LEU A 146 22.85 4.00 7.04
N SER A 147 22.43 5.08 7.71
CA SER A 147 21.62 6.17 7.12
C SER A 147 22.23 6.98 5.97
N THR A 148 23.35 6.52 5.43
CA THR A 148 24.03 7.13 4.30
C THR A 148 24.09 6.21 3.09
N THR A 149 23.53 5.00 3.19
CA THR A 149 23.50 4.00 2.13
C THR A 149 22.20 3.22 2.18
N SER A 150 21.47 3.23 1.07
CA SER A 150 20.17 2.56 0.98
C SER A 150 20.22 1.04 1.06
N ASP A 151 21.42 0.46 1.02
CA ASP A 151 21.74 -0.97 1.04
C ASP A 151 23.00 -1.08 1.89
N THR A 152 22.84 -1.46 3.15
CA THR A 152 23.89 -1.39 4.16
C THR A 152 24.94 -2.49 3.99
N ASP A 153 24.52 -3.69 3.62
CA ASP A 153 25.40 -4.85 3.47
C ASP A 153 25.84 -5.14 2.03
N ALA A 154 25.31 -4.37 1.07
CA ALA A 154 25.65 -4.37 -0.34
C ALA A 154 25.32 -5.69 -1.07
N ASP A 155 24.24 -6.37 -0.66
CA ASP A 155 23.76 -7.60 -1.29
C ASP A 155 22.88 -7.34 -2.53
N GLY A 156 22.42 -6.09 -2.70
CA GLY A 156 21.56 -5.65 -3.79
C GLY A 156 20.07 -5.53 -3.45
N LEU A 157 19.67 -5.74 -2.20
CA LEU A 157 18.39 -5.35 -1.63
C LEU A 157 18.56 -4.05 -0.84
N THR A 158 17.55 -3.19 -0.86
CA THR A 158 17.57 -2.01 0.02
C THR A 158 17.19 -2.38 1.45
N ASP A 159 17.70 -1.65 2.45
CA ASP A 159 17.35 -1.86 3.85
C ASP A 159 15.82 -1.79 4.05
N TYR A 160 15.15 -0.89 3.31
CA TYR A 160 13.71 -0.83 3.19
C TYR A 160 13.06 -2.13 2.68
N GLU A 161 13.53 -2.70 1.57
CA GLU A 161 12.97 -3.94 1.00
C GLU A 161 13.12 -5.11 1.95
N GLU A 162 14.28 -5.26 2.56
CA GLU A 162 14.56 -6.28 3.56
C GLU A 162 13.68 -6.12 4.79
N TYR A 163 13.54 -4.89 5.29
CA TYR A 163 12.71 -4.63 6.46
C TYR A 163 11.21 -4.82 6.19
N CYS A 164 10.71 -4.25 5.09
CA CYS A 164 9.28 -4.14 4.77
C CYS A 164 8.71 -5.36 4.05
N LYS A 165 9.49 -6.05 3.22
CA LYS A 165 9.02 -7.09 2.29
C LYS A 165 9.61 -8.46 2.58
N TYR A 166 10.94 -8.60 2.51
CA TYR A 166 11.62 -9.90 2.56
C TYR A 166 11.82 -10.44 3.97
N ARG A 167 11.91 -9.54 4.96
CA ARG A 167 12.08 -9.81 6.39
C ARG A 167 13.44 -10.41 6.78
N THR A 168 14.46 -10.16 5.97
CA THR A 168 15.89 -10.48 6.19
C THR A 168 16.55 -9.47 7.17
N ASP A 169 17.80 -9.71 7.57
CA ASP A 169 18.62 -8.80 8.37
C ASP A 169 19.42 -7.87 7.45
N PRO A 170 19.09 -6.57 7.37
CA PRO A 170 19.71 -5.62 6.42
C PRO A 170 21.17 -5.26 6.73
N THR A 171 21.83 -6.03 7.58
CA THR A 171 23.24 -5.87 7.94
C THR A 171 24.05 -7.13 7.64
N SER A 172 23.43 -8.11 7.00
CA SER A 172 24.00 -9.41 6.66
C SER A 172 23.55 -9.79 5.25
N PRO A 173 24.47 -9.90 4.28
CA PRO A 173 24.10 -10.20 2.89
C PRO A 173 23.54 -11.63 2.70
N ASP A 174 23.51 -12.42 3.77
CA ASP A 174 23.04 -13.79 3.90
C ASP A 174 22.55 -13.92 5.37
N SER A 175 21.23 -13.91 5.57
CA SER A 175 20.63 -13.83 6.90
C SER A 175 20.68 -15.12 7.71
N ASP A 176 20.69 -16.29 7.05
CA ASP A 176 20.77 -17.61 7.72
C ASP A 176 22.17 -18.25 7.71
N GLU A 177 23.13 -17.60 7.04
CA GLU A 177 24.52 -18.05 6.89
C GLU A 177 24.65 -19.38 6.12
N ASP A 178 23.73 -19.68 5.19
CA ASP A 178 23.76 -20.92 4.40
C ASP A 178 24.67 -20.86 3.16
N GLY A 179 25.17 -19.66 2.82
CA GLY A 179 26.06 -19.37 1.71
C GLY A 179 25.36 -18.87 0.45
N ILE A 180 24.04 -18.62 0.48
CA ILE A 180 23.25 -18.03 -0.60
C ILE A 180 22.80 -16.62 -0.17
N PRO A 181 23.08 -15.56 -0.95
CA PRO A 181 22.67 -14.21 -0.58
C PRO A 181 21.15 -14.01 -0.54
N ASP A 182 20.67 -13.18 0.37
CA ASP A 182 19.25 -12.86 0.55
C ASP A 182 18.61 -12.27 -0.73
N ALA A 183 19.38 -11.51 -1.51
CA ALA A 183 18.99 -10.99 -2.81
C ALA A 183 18.64 -12.06 -3.87
N GLU A 184 19.00 -13.33 -3.68
CA GLU A 184 18.66 -14.41 -4.62
C GLU A 184 17.14 -14.62 -4.68
N TRP A 185 16.62 -14.95 -5.87
CA TRP A 185 15.19 -15.03 -6.13
C TRP A 185 14.44 -16.00 -5.21
N ASN A 186 15.04 -17.13 -4.85
CA ASN A 186 14.41 -18.12 -4.00
C ASN A 186 14.56 -17.77 -2.50
N GLU A 187 15.64 -17.09 -2.10
CA GLU A 187 15.87 -16.67 -0.70
C GLU A 187 14.95 -15.54 -0.25
N ARG A 188 14.54 -14.67 -1.18
CA ARG A 188 13.50 -13.63 -0.95
C ARG A 188 12.17 -14.15 -0.38
N ARG A 189 11.97 -15.46 -0.29
CA ARG A 189 10.73 -16.11 0.18
C ARG A 189 10.89 -16.83 1.52
N GLU A 190 12.09 -16.84 2.09
CA GLU A 190 12.44 -17.69 3.22
C GLU A 190 11.81 -17.17 4.53
N TYR A 191 12.01 -15.89 4.83
CA TYR A 191 11.61 -15.23 6.08
C TYR A 191 10.17 -14.69 6.10
N THR A 192 9.47 -14.77 4.97
CA THR A 192 8.14 -14.17 4.80
C THR A 192 7.18 -15.14 4.11
N TYR A 193 5.92 -15.17 4.57
CA TYR A 193 4.92 -15.98 3.89
C TYR A 193 4.72 -15.42 2.49
N SER A 194 4.83 -16.29 1.49
CA SER A 194 4.79 -15.88 0.08
C SER A 194 3.93 -16.81 -0.75
N ILE A 195 3.34 -16.24 -1.81
CA ILE A 195 2.52 -16.99 -2.77
C ILE A 195 3.15 -16.84 -4.14
N ARG A 196 3.46 -17.96 -4.76
CA ARG A 196 4.00 -18.04 -6.11
C ARG A 196 2.87 -18.35 -7.09
N ALA A 197 2.70 -17.49 -8.08
CA ALA A 197 1.77 -17.67 -9.20
C ALA A 197 2.53 -17.63 -10.52
N VAL A 198 2.23 -18.55 -11.44
CA VAL A 198 2.69 -18.47 -12.83
C VAL A 198 1.50 -18.14 -13.72
N LEU A 199 1.56 -17.03 -14.44
CA LEU A 199 0.50 -16.54 -15.31
C LEU A 199 0.91 -16.56 -16.78
N GLU A 200 -0.03 -16.88 -17.68
CA GLU A 200 0.03 -16.47 -19.07
C GLU A 200 -0.74 -15.15 -19.23
N LEU A 201 -0.07 -14.07 -19.64
CA LEU A 201 -0.64 -12.72 -19.80
C LEU A 201 -0.67 -12.28 -21.26
N LYS A 202 -1.77 -11.66 -21.70
CA LYS A 202 -1.80 -10.87 -22.94
C LYS A 202 -1.53 -9.39 -22.63
N GLN A 203 -0.97 -8.68 -23.61
CA GLN A 203 -0.84 -7.21 -23.54
C GLN A 203 -2.22 -6.54 -23.34
N PRO A 204 -2.35 -5.44 -22.59
CA PRO A 204 -1.26 -4.64 -22.03
C PRO A 204 -0.77 -5.17 -20.68
N TRP A 205 0.54 -5.31 -20.53
CA TRP A 205 1.24 -5.53 -19.25
C TRP A 205 2.68 -5.02 -19.35
N ASN A 206 3.26 -4.62 -18.21
CA ASN A 206 4.64 -4.11 -18.13
C ASN A 206 5.37 -4.77 -16.95
N LEU A 207 6.44 -5.51 -17.22
CA LEU A 207 7.22 -6.21 -16.19
C LEU A 207 7.76 -5.27 -15.10
N GLU A 208 8.26 -4.10 -15.47
CA GLU A 208 8.76 -3.10 -14.52
C GLU A 208 7.67 -2.68 -13.54
N SER A 209 6.47 -2.39 -14.05
CA SER A 209 5.29 -2.07 -13.24
C SER A 209 4.84 -3.21 -12.33
N MET A 210 5.21 -4.45 -12.63
CA MET A 210 4.82 -5.64 -11.85
C MET A 210 5.74 -5.92 -10.65
N ASN A 211 6.76 -5.10 -10.41
CA ASN A 211 7.63 -5.20 -9.24
C ASN A 211 7.36 -4.02 -8.31
N ASP A 212 6.94 -4.32 -7.07
CA ASP A 212 6.79 -3.35 -6.00
C ASP A 212 6.87 -4.04 -4.63
N LEU A 213 6.48 -3.33 -3.57
CA LEU A 213 6.54 -3.85 -2.21
C LEU A 213 5.74 -5.15 -2.01
N PHE A 214 4.66 -5.36 -2.75
CA PHE A 214 3.74 -6.48 -2.54
C PHE A 214 3.96 -7.65 -3.48
N GLN A 215 4.77 -7.46 -4.52
CA GLN A 215 5.06 -8.51 -5.49
C GLN A 215 6.40 -8.33 -6.19
N ASP A 216 7.00 -9.46 -6.52
CA ASP A 216 8.08 -9.56 -7.51
C ASP A 216 7.56 -10.28 -8.73
N ALA A 217 8.03 -9.90 -9.91
CA ALA A 217 7.66 -10.53 -11.17
C ALA A 217 8.87 -10.69 -12.09
N ARG A 218 8.98 -11.87 -12.70
CA ARG A 218 9.96 -12.13 -13.75
C ARG A 218 9.34 -12.89 -14.91
N LEU A 219 9.90 -12.68 -16.09
CA LEU A 219 9.53 -13.45 -17.28
C LEU A 219 10.20 -14.83 -17.21
N VAL A 220 9.40 -15.90 -17.23
CA VAL A 220 9.91 -17.29 -17.13
C VAL A 220 9.80 -18.07 -18.44
N GLY A 221 9.28 -17.43 -19.49
CA GLY A 221 9.32 -17.97 -20.84
C GLY A 221 8.44 -17.17 -21.81
N HIS A 222 8.84 -17.19 -23.07
CA HIS A 222 7.95 -16.86 -24.16
C HIS A 222 7.23 -18.14 -24.58
N THR A 223 5.90 -18.11 -24.68
CA THR A 223 5.19 -19.24 -25.26
C THR A 223 5.58 -19.33 -26.74
N VAL A 224 6.15 -20.46 -27.15
CA VAL A 224 6.54 -20.77 -28.53
C VAL A 224 5.27 -21.10 -29.35
N GLY A 225 4.99 -20.34 -30.43
CA GLY A 225 3.89 -20.59 -31.38
C GLY A 225 3.01 -19.36 -31.68
N ASN A 226 1.84 -19.56 -32.30
CA ASN A 226 0.82 -18.54 -32.65
C ASN A 226 0.10 -17.90 -31.42
N SER A 227 0.70 -17.93 -30.23
CA SER A 227 0.09 -17.50 -28.98
C SER A 227 0.48 -16.06 -28.64
N THR A 228 -0.50 -15.17 -28.42
CA THR A 228 -0.31 -13.77 -28.01
C THR A 228 0.00 -13.60 -26.50
N TYR A 229 0.47 -14.66 -25.82
CA TYR A 229 0.67 -14.67 -24.36
C TYR A 229 2.15 -14.68 -23.98
N SER A 230 2.47 -14.06 -22.86
CA SER A 230 3.78 -14.12 -22.19
C SER A 230 3.63 -14.86 -20.86
N LYS A 231 4.60 -15.72 -20.51
CA LYS A 231 4.57 -16.45 -19.24
C LYS A 231 5.37 -15.71 -18.17
N VAL A 232 4.67 -15.20 -17.17
CA VAL A 232 5.23 -14.40 -16.06
C VAL A 232 5.06 -15.15 -14.77
N GLU A 233 6.13 -15.28 -14.00
CA GLU A 233 6.10 -15.75 -12.62
C GLU A 233 6.01 -14.54 -11.71
N VAL A 234 5.13 -14.62 -10.71
CA VAL A 234 4.89 -13.57 -9.73
C VAL A 234 4.98 -14.18 -8.34
N ILE A 235 5.80 -13.59 -7.48
CA ILE A 235 5.81 -13.86 -6.04
C ILE A 235 5.05 -12.73 -5.36
N ILE A 236 4.10 -13.07 -4.51
CA ILE A 236 3.27 -12.13 -3.76
C ILE A 236 3.64 -12.23 -2.29
N TYR A 237 3.70 -11.07 -1.63
CA TYR A 237 4.07 -10.92 -0.22
C TYR A 237 2.88 -10.35 0.57
N PRO A 238 1.96 -11.21 1.07
CA PRO A 238 0.72 -10.75 1.70
C PRO A 238 0.92 -9.95 3.00
N TYR A 239 2.08 -10.09 3.62
CA TYR A 239 2.45 -9.42 4.87
C TYR A 239 3.56 -8.36 4.70
N ALA A 240 3.80 -7.94 3.46
CA ALA A 240 4.65 -6.79 3.21
C ALA A 240 3.99 -5.53 3.79
N SER A 241 4.78 -4.71 4.47
CA SER A 241 4.30 -3.58 5.27
C SER A 241 5.20 -2.37 5.02
N PRO A 242 4.71 -1.31 4.34
CA PRO A 242 5.51 -0.13 4.06
C PRO A 242 5.68 0.71 5.32
N VAL A 243 6.84 1.34 5.42
CA VAL A 243 7.03 2.50 6.30
C VAL A 243 6.44 3.74 5.61
N LEU A 244 5.58 4.47 6.31
CA LEU A 244 5.09 5.77 5.84
C LEU A 244 5.60 6.88 6.75
N LEU A 245 6.56 7.64 6.26
CA LEU A 245 7.00 8.90 6.84
C LEU A 245 5.97 10.01 6.52
N PRO A 246 5.49 10.77 7.51
CA PRO A 246 4.62 11.90 7.26
C PRO A 246 5.42 13.05 6.63
N SER A 247 5.44 13.11 5.29
CA SER A 247 6.05 14.22 4.57
C SER A 247 5.27 15.52 4.82
N ALA A 248 5.96 16.62 5.08
CA ALA A 248 5.30 17.92 5.30
C ALA A 248 4.53 18.37 4.04
N TYR A 249 3.37 18.99 4.24
CA TYR A 249 2.49 19.49 3.19
C TYR A 249 2.04 20.93 3.50
N PRO A 250 2.04 21.84 2.53
CA PRO A 250 2.58 21.69 1.18
C PRO A 250 4.11 21.85 1.20
N SER A 251 4.87 20.76 1.11
CA SER A 251 6.32 20.85 0.91
C SER A 251 6.87 19.54 0.35
N GLN A 252 6.93 19.48 -0.97
CA GLN A 252 7.82 18.60 -1.71
C GLN A 252 8.04 19.28 -3.06
N ARG A 253 9.31 19.59 -3.38
CA ARG A 253 9.65 19.79 -4.79
C ARG A 253 9.49 18.43 -5.43
N THR A 254 8.47 18.25 -6.26
CA THR A 254 8.30 17.04 -7.06
C THR A 254 9.57 16.86 -7.89
N PRO A 255 10.25 15.71 -7.83
CA PRO A 255 11.38 15.43 -8.72
C PRO A 255 10.94 15.62 -10.17
N GLU A 256 11.85 16.12 -11.02
CA GLU A 256 11.56 16.41 -12.43
C GLU A 256 10.96 15.19 -13.16
N ALA A 257 11.50 14.00 -12.86
CA ALA A 257 11.00 12.72 -13.38
C ALA A 257 9.52 12.45 -13.05
N PHE A 258 8.98 13.08 -12.00
CA PHE A 258 7.60 12.90 -11.54
C PHE A 258 6.66 14.07 -11.87
N GLU A 259 7.12 15.12 -12.56
CA GLU A 259 6.28 16.26 -12.92
C GLU A 259 5.06 15.83 -13.75
N LYS A 260 5.23 14.88 -14.68
CA LYS A 260 4.11 14.35 -15.48
C LYS A 260 3.00 13.71 -14.64
N TYR A 261 3.28 13.29 -13.40
CA TYR A 261 2.32 12.65 -12.51
C TYR A 261 1.60 13.65 -11.60
N ILE A 262 1.87 14.95 -11.69
CA ILE A 262 1.09 16.01 -11.04
C ILE A 262 0.33 16.90 -12.04
N GLN A 263 0.72 16.87 -13.31
CA GLN A 263 0.03 17.61 -14.37
C GLN A 263 -1.28 16.92 -14.78
N PRO A 264 -2.29 17.70 -15.23
CA PRO A 264 -3.52 17.13 -15.77
C PRO A 264 -3.22 16.33 -17.05
N ALA A 265 -3.83 15.15 -17.17
CA ALA A 265 -3.71 14.28 -18.34
C ALA A 265 -5.05 14.14 -19.08
N THR A 266 -5.24 13.15 -19.95
CA THR A 266 -6.49 12.93 -20.69
C THR A 266 -7.61 12.45 -19.77
N ASP A 267 -7.46 11.31 -19.09
CA ASP A 267 -8.50 10.77 -18.19
C ASP A 267 -8.24 11.02 -16.70
N LEU A 268 -6.97 11.19 -16.32
CA LEU A 268 -6.52 11.74 -15.04
C LEU A 268 -6.48 13.29 -15.09
N ASN A 269 -7.55 13.91 -15.58
CA ASN A 269 -7.66 15.35 -15.78
C ASN A 269 -8.19 16.08 -14.54
N TYR A 270 -7.81 17.35 -14.39
CA TYR A 270 -8.40 18.28 -13.43
C TYR A 270 -8.39 19.69 -14.00
N SER A 271 -9.42 20.47 -13.66
CA SER A 271 -9.53 21.89 -14.02
C SER A 271 -8.93 22.80 -12.94
N THR A 272 -8.74 24.07 -13.27
CA THR A 272 -8.43 25.14 -12.32
C THR A 272 -9.47 25.25 -11.20
N GLU A 273 -10.74 25.00 -11.51
CA GLU A 273 -11.82 25.02 -10.52
C GLU A 273 -11.70 23.85 -9.53
N MET A 274 -11.45 22.64 -10.05
CA MET A 274 -11.19 21.46 -9.22
C MET A 274 -9.97 21.68 -8.33
N GLN A 275 -8.87 22.19 -8.90
CA GLN A 275 -7.66 22.48 -8.14
C GLN A 275 -7.92 23.50 -7.02
N ALA A 276 -8.61 24.61 -7.30
CA ALA A 276 -8.95 25.60 -6.28
C ALA A 276 -9.83 25.02 -5.16
N GLU A 277 -10.75 24.11 -5.49
CA GLU A 277 -11.55 23.43 -4.49
C GLU A 277 -10.76 22.44 -3.65
N ILE A 278 -9.88 21.66 -4.27
CA ILE A 278 -8.98 20.75 -3.56
C ILE A 278 -8.11 21.54 -2.57
N GLN A 279 -7.56 22.68 -2.96
CA GLN A 279 -6.79 23.53 -2.04
C GLN A 279 -7.63 24.05 -0.87
N ARG A 280 -8.93 24.32 -1.06
CA ARG A 280 -9.85 24.67 0.04
C ARG A 280 -10.11 23.49 0.98
N ILE A 281 -10.34 22.29 0.43
CA ILE A 281 -10.53 21.05 1.21
C ILE A 281 -9.29 20.78 2.08
N LEU A 282 -8.10 21.01 1.51
CA LEU A 282 -6.81 20.75 2.16
C LEU A 282 -6.32 21.91 3.04
N SER A 283 -7.16 22.93 3.26
CA SER A 283 -6.83 24.03 4.17
C SER A 283 -6.48 23.49 5.57
N GLY A 284 -5.34 23.91 6.09
CA GLY A 284 -4.82 23.48 7.40
C GLY A 284 -4.13 22.11 7.41
N SER A 285 -4.05 21.40 6.28
CA SER A 285 -3.23 20.19 6.19
C SER A 285 -1.75 20.53 6.28
N THR A 286 -1.03 19.79 7.13
CA THR A 286 0.41 20.01 7.40
C THR A 286 1.29 18.85 6.95
N HIS A 287 0.70 17.72 6.55
CA HIS A 287 1.42 16.54 6.07
C HIS A 287 0.59 15.76 5.05
N THR A 288 1.28 14.96 4.23
CA THR A 288 0.69 14.17 3.13
C THR A 288 -0.35 13.17 3.60
N LEU A 289 -0.19 12.56 4.77
CA LEU A 289 -1.19 11.63 5.31
C LEU A 289 -2.56 12.28 5.55
N ASP A 290 -2.62 13.53 6.03
CA ASP A 290 -3.89 14.25 6.20
C ASP A 290 -4.52 14.58 4.84
N VAL A 291 -3.68 14.87 3.83
CA VAL A 291 -4.16 15.04 2.45
C VAL A 291 -4.84 13.77 1.94
N LEU A 292 -4.19 12.61 2.08
CA LEU A 292 -4.77 11.33 1.66
C LEU A 292 -6.12 11.09 2.36
N THR A 293 -6.17 11.24 3.68
CA THR A 293 -7.39 11.03 4.47
C THR A 293 -8.52 11.95 4.04
N LYS A 294 -8.25 13.26 3.90
CA LYS A 294 -9.27 14.23 3.48
C LYS A 294 -9.80 13.94 2.09
N LEU A 295 -8.93 13.63 1.13
CA LEU A 295 -9.34 13.33 -0.24
C LEU A 295 -10.13 12.01 -0.35
N GLN A 296 -9.72 10.96 0.38
CA GLN A 296 -10.49 9.73 0.48
C GLN A 296 -11.87 9.97 1.10
N HIS A 297 -11.95 10.84 2.11
CA HIS A 297 -13.22 11.26 2.71
C HIS A 297 -14.12 11.98 1.71
N GLU A 298 -13.57 12.89 0.90
CA GLU A 298 -14.33 13.55 -0.17
C GLU A 298 -14.91 12.56 -1.18
N ILE A 299 -14.10 11.59 -1.63
CA ILE A 299 -14.57 10.55 -2.56
C ILE A 299 -15.64 9.68 -1.93
N GLY A 300 -15.50 9.33 -0.65
CA GLY A 300 -16.48 8.52 0.08
C GLY A 300 -17.88 9.16 0.17
N LYS A 301 -17.98 10.48 0.00
CA LYS A 301 -19.26 11.21 -0.03
C LYS A 301 -19.92 11.26 -1.42
N MET A 302 -19.21 10.86 -2.47
CA MET A 302 -19.68 10.96 -3.85
C MET A 302 -20.60 9.80 -4.24
N LYS A 303 -21.50 10.04 -5.20
CA LYS A 303 -22.50 9.08 -5.64
C LYS A 303 -21.95 8.04 -6.62
N LEU A 304 -22.12 6.75 -6.31
CA LEU A 304 -21.89 5.67 -7.27
C LEU A 304 -22.88 5.77 -8.45
N THR A 305 -22.35 5.90 -9.66
CA THR A 305 -23.12 6.11 -10.90
C THR A 305 -22.57 5.21 -12.00
N LEU A 306 -23.38 4.25 -12.48
CA LEU A 306 -23.02 3.24 -13.48
C LEU A 306 -23.99 3.31 -14.67
N PRO A 307 -23.91 4.34 -15.53
CA PRO A 307 -24.89 4.58 -16.60
C PRO A 307 -24.74 3.62 -17.78
N LEU A 308 -23.54 3.04 -17.96
CA LEU A 308 -23.19 2.14 -19.05
C LEU A 308 -22.10 1.17 -18.61
N TYR A 309 -21.59 0.37 -19.54
CA TYR A 309 -20.36 -0.38 -19.33
C TYR A 309 -19.19 0.56 -18.97
N PRO A 310 -18.21 0.08 -18.19
CA PRO A 310 -17.03 0.86 -17.84
C PRO A 310 -16.30 1.37 -19.09
N PRO A 311 -16.11 2.69 -19.30
CA PRO A 311 -15.62 3.18 -20.58
C PRO A 311 -14.21 2.74 -20.97
N PHE A 312 -13.40 2.26 -20.03
CA PHE A 312 -12.05 1.76 -20.32
C PHE A 312 -12.00 0.57 -21.30
N ILE A 313 -13.10 -0.20 -21.47
CA ILE A 313 -13.12 -1.37 -22.38
C ILE A 313 -13.49 -1.02 -23.83
N TYR A 314 -13.99 0.19 -24.07
CA TYR A 314 -14.42 0.67 -25.40
C TYR A 314 -13.85 2.05 -25.73
N THR A 315 -12.80 2.48 -25.01
CA THR A 315 -12.08 3.72 -25.32
C THR A 315 -10.59 3.46 -25.45
N TYR A 316 -9.96 4.19 -26.36
CA TYR A 316 -8.51 4.18 -26.56
C TYR A 316 -8.05 5.55 -27.06
N LYS A 317 -6.77 5.88 -26.86
CA LYS A 317 -6.18 7.12 -27.36
C LYS A 317 -5.68 6.94 -28.79
N GLN A 318 -6.06 7.84 -29.69
CA GLN A 318 -5.55 7.89 -31.06
C GLN A 318 -5.22 9.35 -31.42
N HIS A 319 -3.98 9.62 -31.83
CA HIS A 319 -3.50 10.97 -32.16
C HIS A 319 -3.77 12.03 -31.06
N GLY A 320 -3.75 11.63 -29.78
CA GLY A 320 -4.00 12.51 -28.63
C GLY A 320 -5.46 12.63 -28.19
N GLU A 321 -6.40 12.10 -28.98
CA GLU A 321 -7.84 12.17 -28.70
C GLU A 321 -8.38 10.85 -28.15
N VAL A 322 -9.42 10.93 -27.33
CA VAL A 322 -10.16 9.74 -26.85
C VAL A 322 -11.11 9.29 -27.94
N VAL A 323 -10.88 8.10 -28.46
CA VAL A 323 -11.74 7.45 -29.46
C VAL A 323 -12.62 6.42 -28.77
N VAL A 324 -13.90 6.38 -29.17
CA VAL A 324 -14.87 5.36 -28.73
C VAL A 324 -14.95 4.27 -29.79
N ASP A 325 -14.62 3.05 -29.41
CA ASP A 325 -14.78 1.87 -30.24
C ASP A 325 -16.26 1.46 -30.29
N ARG A 326 -16.95 1.84 -31.36
CA ARG A 326 -18.36 1.50 -31.55
C ARG A 326 -18.58 0.01 -31.86
N SER A 327 -17.57 -0.69 -32.35
CA SER A 327 -17.68 -2.12 -32.66
C SER A 327 -17.90 -2.98 -31.40
N PHE A 328 -17.50 -2.48 -30.23
CA PHE A 328 -17.83 -3.05 -28.92
C PHE A 328 -19.35 -3.20 -28.72
N PHE A 329 -20.12 -2.17 -29.07
CA PHE A 329 -21.57 -2.16 -28.83
C PHE A 329 -22.29 -3.05 -29.84
N GLU A 330 -21.81 -3.05 -31.08
CA GLU A 330 -22.26 -3.96 -32.13
C GLU A 330 -22.03 -5.43 -31.74
N SER A 331 -20.87 -5.76 -31.13
CA SER A 331 -20.54 -7.13 -30.76
C SER A 331 -21.43 -7.72 -29.66
N ILE A 332 -22.08 -6.88 -28.86
CA ILE A 332 -22.99 -7.27 -27.79
C ILE A 332 -24.46 -7.01 -28.14
N ASP A 333 -24.75 -6.72 -29.41
CA ASP A 333 -26.11 -6.43 -29.91
C ASP A 333 -26.81 -5.33 -29.10
N ARG A 334 -26.08 -4.25 -28.79
CA ARG A 334 -26.59 -3.11 -28.02
C ARG A 334 -26.47 -1.83 -28.84
N GLU A 335 -27.60 -1.20 -29.15
CA GLU A 335 -27.60 0.16 -29.67
C GLU A 335 -27.34 1.17 -28.54
N VAL A 336 -26.47 2.15 -28.81
CA VAL A 336 -26.16 3.24 -27.89
C VAL A 336 -26.13 4.59 -28.63
N THR A 337 -26.78 5.58 -28.05
CA THR A 337 -26.77 6.95 -28.55
C THR A 337 -25.47 7.68 -28.19
N GLN A 338 -25.13 8.74 -28.92
CA GLN A 338 -23.98 9.58 -28.57
C GLN A 338 -24.16 10.26 -27.19
N SER A 339 -25.41 10.57 -26.80
CA SER A 339 -25.71 11.14 -25.48
C SER A 339 -25.35 10.16 -24.36
N GLU A 340 -25.75 8.89 -24.48
CA GLU A 340 -25.42 7.86 -23.49
C GLU A 340 -23.91 7.66 -23.34
N ILE A 341 -23.16 7.69 -24.45
CA ILE A 341 -21.70 7.62 -24.43
C ILE A 341 -21.11 8.82 -23.70
N ASN A 342 -21.57 10.03 -24.03
CA ASN A 342 -21.08 11.26 -23.38
C ASN A 342 -21.36 11.26 -21.88
N ASP A 343 -22.56 10.84 -21.47
CA ASP A 343 -22.95 10.72 -20.06
C ASP A 343 -22.07 9.68 -19.34
N ALA A 344 -21.80 8.54 -19.99
CA ALA A 344 -20.91 7.52 -19.44
C ALA A 344 -19.48 8.03 -19.24
N LEU A 345 -18.92 8.77 -20.21
CA LEU A 345 -17.60 9.36 -20.07
C LEU A 345 -17.56 10.41 -18.95
N ALA A 346 -18.58 11.26 -18.86
CA ALA A 346 -18.64 12.33 -17.88
C ALA A 346 -18.69 11.83 -16.42
N VAL A 347 -19.33 10.68 -16.16
CA VAL A 347 -19.52 10.16 -14.79
C VAL A 347 -18.66 8.94 -14.44
N ASN A 348 -17.92 8.37 -15.41
CA ASN A 348 -17.07 7.19 -15.19
C ASN A 348 -15.65 7.28 -15.78
N TYR A 349 -15.32 8.31 -16.56
CA TYR A 349 -14.04 8.36 -17.28
C TYR A 349 -13.16 9.53 -16.85
N PHE A 350 -13.64 10.76 -16.98
CA PHE A 350 -12.83 11.96 -16.72
C PHE A 350 -12.85 12.37 -15.24
N GLY A 351 -11.68 12.44 -14.61
CA GLY A 351 -11.49 12.89 -13.22
C GLY A 351 -12.21 14.18 -12.87
N ASP A 352 -12.03 15.22 -13.69
CA ASP A 352 -12.62 16.54 -13.47
C ASP A 352 -14.16 16.52 -13.52
N SER A 353 -14.72 15.82 -14.51
CA SER A 353 -16.16 15.73 -14.70
C SER A 353 -16.84 14.97 -13.56
N MET A 354 -16.22 13.88 -13.11
CA MET A 354 -16.66 13.10 -11.95
C MET A 354 -16.63 13.94 -10.66
N PHE A 355 -15.54 14.69 -10.45
CA PHE A 355 -15.39 15.57 -9.29
C PHE A 355 -16.49 16.65 -9.24
N LYS A 356 -16.73 17.35 -10.36
CA LYS A 356 -17.74 18.41 -10.49
C LYS A 356 -19.16 17.90 -10.27
N GLN A 357 -19.45 16.69 -10.73
CA GLN A 357 -20.76 16.05 -10.57
C GLN A 357 -20.95 15.31 -9.24
N ARG A 358 -19.91 15.28 -8.38
CA ARG A 358 -19.89 14.54 -7.11
C ARG A 358 -20.28 13.08 -7.29
N CYS A 359 -19.73 12.43 -8.32
CA CYS A 359 -20.03 11.05 -8.66
C CYS A 359 -18.77 10.26 -9.03
N HIS A 360 -18.89 8.94 -8.99
CA HIS A 360 -17.88 8.03 -9.53
C HIS A 360 -18.54 6.72 -9.99
N GLY A 361 -17.83 5.95 -10.80
CA GLY A 361 -18.18 4.61 -11.25
C GLY A 361 -17.65 3.49 -10.35
N GLY A 362 -17.36 2.35 -10.98
CA GLY A 362 -16.68 1.22 -10.33
C GLY A 362 -15.21 1.52 -9.96
N CYS A 363 -14.46 0.49 -9.61
CA CYS A 363 -13.07 0.62 -9.10
C CYS A 363 -12.17 1.49 -10.00
N ILE A 364 -12.18 1.30 -11.32
CA ILE A 364 -11.33 2.03 -12.27
C ILE A 364 -11.66 3.53 -12.30
N SER A 365 -12.95 3.86 -12.36
CA SER A 365 -13.42 5.24 -12.34
C SER A 365 -13.07 5.94 -11.03
N ARG A 366 -13.23 5.23 -9.90
CA ARG A 366 -12.85 5.74 -8.58
C ARG A 366 -11.34 5.97 -8.49
N ALA A 367 -10.53 5.10 -9.10
CA ALA A 367 -9.09 5.28 -9.20
C ALA A 367 -8.70 6.55 -9.95
N ARG A 368 -9.28 6.73 -11.14
CA ARG A 368 -9.03 7.91 -11.97
C ARG A 368 -9.40 9.19 -11.24
N LEU A 369 -10.57 9.21 -10.59
CA LEU A 369 -10.99 10.35 -9.77
C LEU A 369 -9.99 10.62 -8.64
N PHE A 370 -9.59 9.58 -7.89
CA PHE A 370 -8.69 9.77 -6.76
C PHE A 370 -7.30 10.23 -7.20
N ALA A 371 -6.73 9.63 -8.25
CA ALA A 371 -5.48 10.09 -8.83
C ALA A 371 -5.59 11.55 -9.29
N SER A 372 -6.67 11.94 -9.98
CA SER A 372 -6.89 13.33 -10.41
C SER A 372 -6.94 14.31 -9.23
N MET A 373 -7.58 13.92 -8.12
CA MET A 373 -7.63 14.73 -6.89
C MET A 373 -6.25 14.88 -6.24
N LEU A 374 -5.45 13.81 -6.20
CA LEU A 374 -4.07 13.85 -5.70
C LEU A 374 -3.18 14.73 -6.57
N ARG A 375 -3.32 14.65 -7.90
CA ARG A 375 -2.62 15.52 -8.85
C ARG A 375 -2.96 16.98 -8.65
N ALA A 376 -4.25 17.29 -8.49
CA ALA A 376 -4.72 18.63 -8.17
C ALA A 376 -4.18 19.14 -6.81
N ALA A 377 -3.89 18.24 -5.87
CA ALA A 377 -3.21 18.55 -4.61
C ALA A 377 -1.68 18.69 -4.75
N GLY A 378 -1.11 18.42 -5.92
CA GLY A 378 0.34 18.42 -6.15
C GLY A 378 1.06 17.16 -5.67
N ILE A 379 0.33 16.07 -5.39
CA ILE A 379 0.89 14.76 -5.04
C ILE A 379 1.02 13.93 -6.32
N PRO A 380 2.23 13.45 -6.68
CA PRO A 380 2.40 12.61 -7.86
C PRO A 380 1.57 11.33 -7.71
N ALA A 381 0.67 11.08 -8.66
CA ALA A 381 -0.24 9.95 -8.61
C ALA A 381 -0.38 9.26 -9.97
N ARG A 382 -0.55 7.94 -9.97
CA ARG A 382 -0.81 7.11 -11.16
C ARG A 382 -1.90 6.07 -10.86
N VAL A 383 -2.40 5.42 -11.90
CA VAL A 383 -3.41 4.35 -11.78
C VAL A 383 -2.81 3.03 -12.24
N THR A 384 -3.18 1.95 -11.58
CA THR A 384 -2.75 0.58 -11.91
C THR A 384 -3.92 -0.26 -12.44
N MET A 385 -3.61 -1.37 -13.12
CA MET A 385 -4.53 -2.49 -13.32
C MET A 385 -3.94 -3.73 -12.69
N GLY A 386 -4.76 -4.45 -11.94
CA GLY A 386 -4.45 -5.78 -11.44
C GLY A 386 -5.47 -6.82 -11.87
N VAL A 387 -5.03 -8.08 -11.90
CA VAL A 387 -5.82 -9.28 -12.16
C VAL A 387 -5.79 -10.19 -10.94
N PRO A 388 -6.86 -10.94 -10.63
CA PRO A 388 -6.82 -11.88 -9.52
C PRO A 388 -5.83 -13.01 -9.82
N MET A 389 -5.26 -13.62 -8.77
CA MET A 389 -4.34 -14.76 -8.95
C MET A 389 -5.00 -15.99 -9.58
N LEU A 390 -6.31 -16.16 -9.37
CA LEU A 390 -7.10 -17.20 -10.02
C LEU A 390 -8.17 -16.53 -10.88
N TYR A 391 -8.28 -17.00 -12.12
CA TYR A 391 -9.41 -16.64 -12.95
C TYR A 391 -10.65 -17.39 -12.42
N TYR A 392 -11.65 -16.67 -11.92
CA TYR A 392 -12.87 -17.30 -11.41
C TYR A 392 -13.71 -17.88 -12.54
N TYR A 393 -13.91 -19.19 -12.48
CA TYR A 393 -14.95 -19.90 -13.22
C TYR A 393 -15.83 -20.61 -12.19
N LYS A 394 -17.13 -20.27 -12.16
CA LYS A 394 -18.16 -20.77 -11.23
C LYS A 394 -17.96 -20.47 -9.72
N GLY A 395 -18.87 -19.63 -9.23
CA GLY A 395 -19.31 -19.67 -7.85
C GLY A 395 -18.41 -18.92 -6.87
N ILE A 396 -19.06 -18.12 -6.03
CA ILE A 396 -18.46 -17.41 -4.90
C ILE A 396 -17.68 -18.38 -3.96
N GLY A 397 -17.87 -19.70 -4.10
CA GLY A 397 -17.27 -20.76 -3.28
C GLY A 397 -15.75 -20.95 -3.44
N GLU A 398 -15.20 -21.04 -4.66
CA GLU A 398 -13.74 -21.25 -4.85
C GLU A 398 -12.94 -20.03 -4.40
N TRP A 399 -13.44 -18.83 -4.74
CA TRP A 399 -12.92 -17.58 -4.20
C TRP A 399 -12.98 -17.55 -2.68
N LYS A 400 -14.14 -17.86 -2.08
CA LYS A 400 -14.28 -17.93 -0.62
C LYS A 400 -13.36 -18.97 0.01
N ASN A 401 -13.10 -20.09 -0.66
CA ASN A 401 -12.20 -21.13 -0.19
C ASN A 401 -10.74 -20.67 -0.27
N LEU A 402 -10.29 -20.11 -1.40
CA LEU A 402 -8.97 -19.48 -1.51
C LEU A 402 -8.80 -18.43 -0.41
N MET A 403 -9.77 -17.53 -0.24
CA MET A 403 -9.71 -16.49 0.78
C MET A 403 -9.71 -17.05 2.21
N LYS A 404 -10.50 -18.08 2.49
CA LYS A 404 -10.49 -18.77 3.79
C LYS A 404 -9.14 -19.45 4.06
N ASN A 405 -8.52 -20.04 3.04
CA ASN A 405 -7.26 -20.75 3.21
C ASN A 405 -6.08 -19.77 3.32
N LEU A 406 -6.13 -18.64 2.63
CA LEU A 406 -5.17 -17.53 2.81
C LEU A 406 -5.16 -16.99 4.23
N ASN A 407 -6.32 -16.88 4.87
CA ASN A 407 -6.41 -16.51 6.29
C ASN A 407 -5.74 -17.53 7.22
N ASN A 408 -5.49 -18.75 6.74
CA ASN A 408 -4.79 -19.81 7.46
C ASN A 408 -3.37 -20.03 6.93
N GLU A 409 -2.82 -19.13 6.10
CA GLU A 409 -1.48 -19.26 5.49
C GLU A 409 -1.30 -20.60 4.76
N THR A 410 -2.35 -21.04 4.08
CA THR A 410 -2.32 -22.27 3.30
C THR A 410 -2.98 -22.00 1.96
N VAL A 411 -2.29 -22.24 0.85
CA VAL A 411 -2.89 -22.25 -0.50
C VAL A 411 -2.89 -23.66 -1.07
N THR A 412 -2.39 -24.68 -0.35
CA THR A 412 -2.24 -26.06 -0.82
C THR A 412 -3.43 -26.59 -1.61
N GLY A 413 -3.26 -26.72 -2.93
CA GLY A 413 -4.18 -27.31 -3.87
C GLY A 413 -3.65 -27.25 -5.30
N ASN A 414 -3.81 -28.33 -6.07
CA ASN A 414 -3.66 -28.28 -7.52
C ASN A 414 -4.88 -27.53 -8.08
N PHE A 415 -4.82 -26.20 -8.19
CA PHE A 415 -5.86 -25.42 -8.86
C PHE A 415 -5.71 -25.58 -10.38
N ALA A 416 -5.98 -26.81 -10.85
CA ALA A 416 -6.13 -27.11 -12.26
C ALA A 416 -7.42 -26.45 -12.74
N TYR A 417 -7.25 -25.39 -13.51
CA TYR A 417 -8.31 -24.57 -14.05
C TYR A 417 -9.25 -25.39 -14.99
N GLU A 418 -10.56 -25.38 -14.70
CA GLU A 418 -11.58 -25.87 -15.63
C GLU A 418 -12.04 -24.77 -16.60
N LYS A 419 -12.14 -25.11 -17.89
CA LYS A 419 -12.61 -24.21 -18.95
C LYS A 419 -14.11 -23.92 -18.80
N PRO A 420 -14.57 -22.66 -19.04
CA PRO A 420 -15.99 -22.35 -19.05
C PRO A 420 -16.80 -23.16 -20.03
N SER A 421 -17.98 -23.57 -19.57
CA SER A 421 -18.95 -24.28 -20.37
C SER A 421 -19.78 -23.34 -21.24
N THR A 422 -19.93 -22.06 -20.86
CA THR A 422 -20.75 -21.09 -21.59
C THR A 422 -20.20 -19.65 -21.56
N SER A 423 -20.73 -18.79 -22.45
CA SER A 423 -20.38 -17.37 -22.61
C SER A 423 -20.80 -16.48 -21.45
N HIS A 424 -21.88 -16.84 -20.76
CA HIS A 424 -22.48 -16.04 -19.68
C HIS A 424 -21.81 -16.26 -18.33
N GLU A 425 -20.85 -17.19 -18.24
CA GLU A 425 -20.09 -17.52 -17.02
C GLU A 425 -18.83 -16.66 -16.84
N VAL A 426 -18.64 -15.65 -17.70
CA VAL A 426 -17.44 -14.82 -17.77
C VAL A 426 -17.76 -13.40 -17.30
N ALA A 427 -17.27 -13.02 -16.11
CA ALA A 427 -17.22 -11.62 -15.69
C ALA A 427 -15.82 -11.06 -15.98
N ILE A 428 -15.73 -9.79 -16.37
CA ILE A 428 -14.46 -9.06 -16.42
C ILE A 428 -13.92 -8.97 -15.00
N VAL A 429 -12.82 -9.67 -14.69
CA VAL A 429 -12.21 -9.64 -13.36
C VAL A 429 -10.88 -8.90 -13.43
N GLY A 430 -10.97 -7.58 -13.31
CA GLY A 430 -9.83 -6.70 -13.07
C GLY A 430 -10.16 -5.69 -11.97
N HIS A 431 -9.12 -5.18 -11.33
CA HIS A 431 -9.25 -4.15 -10.32
C HIS A 431 -8.16 -3.13 -10.52
N SER A 432 -8.53 -1.85 -10.64
CA SER A 432 -7.53 -0.80 -10.60
C SER A 432 -7.17 -0.46 -9.17
N GLN A 433 -6.03 0.21 -8.98
CA GLN A 433 -5.65 0.92 -7.75
C GLN A 433 -5.09 2.30 -8.11
N VAL A 434 -4.97 3.19 -7.13
CA VAL A 434 -4.12 4.39 -7.24
C VAL A 434 -2.77 4.07 -6.62
N GLU A 435 -1.70 4.60 -7.21
CA GLU A 435 -0.42 4.72 -6.52
C GLU A 435 -0.09 6.19 -6.36
N ALA A 436 0.35 6.58 -5.17
CA ALA A 436 0.90 7.90 -4.89
C ALA A 436 2.39 7.77 -4.61
N TYR A 437 3.18 8.72 -5.10
CA TYR A 437 4.61 8.78 -4.80
C TYR A 437 4.82 9.48 -3.46
N LEU A 438 5.21 8.72 -2.45
CA LEU A 438 5.39 9.16 -1.07
C LEU A 438 6.67 8.53 -0.54
N ASN A 439 7.50 9.31 0.17
CA ASN A 439 8.72 8.82 0.82
C ASN A 439 9.64 8.04 -0.14
N ASN A 440 9.84 8.62 -1.32
CA ASN A 440 10.67 8.04 -2.39
C ASN A 440 10.14 6.74 -3.02
N HIS A 441 8.92 6.30 -2.65
CA HIS A 441 8.29 5.08 -3.14
C HIS A 441 6.92 5.32 -3.77
N TRP A 442 6.54 4.43 -4.70
CA TRP A 442 5.16 4.33 -5.13
C TRP A 442 4.37 3.47 -4.14
N ILE A 443 3.41 4.08 -3.46
CA ILE A 443 2.57 3.41 -2.48
C ILE A 443 1.20 3.15 -3.09
N ARG A 444 0.78 1.88 -3.14
CA ARG A 444 -0.57 1.48 -3.54
C ARG A 444 -1.58 1.98 -2.51
N LEU A 445 -2.59 2.72 -2.95
CA LEU A 445 -3.65 3.28 -2.11
C LEU A 445 -5.01 2.60 -2.37
N GLY A 446 -5.74 2.33 -1.29
CA GLY A 446 -7.17 1.99 -1.33
C GLY A 446 -8.06 3.20 -1.63
N TYR A 447 -9.33 2.94 -1.96
CA TYR A 447 -10.28 3.99 -2.31
C TYR A 447 -11.24 4.36 -1.18
N GLN A 448 -11.48 3.46 -0.24
CA GLN A 448 -12.33 3.70 0.92
C GLN A 448 -11.50 4.12 2.13
N ILE A 449 -12.06 5.00 2.96
CA ILE A 449 -11.47 5.41 4.24
C ILE A 449 -11.20 4.17 5.12
N ASN A 450 -12.09 3.18 5.06
CA ASN A 450 -11.99 1.91 5.78
C ASN A 450 -11.09 0.88 5.09
N GLU A 451 -10.68 1.08 3.83
CA GLU A 451 -9.72 0.18 3.15
C GLU A 451 -8.28 0.48 3.60
N GLY A 452 -8.06 1.59 4.32
CA GLY A 452 -6.74 2.07 4.72
C GLY A 452 -5.88 2.55 3.54
N PRO A 453 -4.70 3.14 3.81
CA PRO A 453 -3.71 3.41 2.78
C PRO A 453 -3.15 2.11 2.16
N LEU A 454 -3.47 0.95 2.72
CA LEU A 454 -2.99 -0.36 2.30
C LEU A 454 -4.07 -1.38 2.67
N PHE A 455 -4.30 -2.33 1.78
CA PHE A 455 -5.10 -3.53 2.06
C PHE A 455 -4.36 -4.44 3.07
N ALA A 456 -4.13 -3.98 4.30
CA ALA A 456 -3.71 -4.83 5.41
C ALA A 456 -4.94 -5.64 5.89
N GLY A 457 -5.24 -6.70 5.13
CA GLY A 457 -6.30 -7.64 5.46
C GLY A 457 -7.16 -8.01 4.26
N THR A 458 -6.65 -8.93 3.44
CA THR A 458 -7.41 -10.00 2.77
C THR A 458 -8.54 -9.62 1.81
N ASP A 459 -8.87 -8.35 1.61
CA ASP A 459 -9.83 -7.96 0.57
C ASP A 459 -9.11 -7.73 -0.76
N ARG A 460 -8.61 -8.86 -1.28
CA ARG A 460 -8.41 -9.22 -2.70
C ARG A 460 -6.99 -9.07 -3.24
N MET A 461 -6.26 -10.19 -3.24
CA MET A 461 -4.91 -10.30 -3.81
C MET A 461 -4.96 -10.23 -5.35
N PHE A 462 -4.95 -9.01 -5.86
CA PHE A 462 -4.77 -8.72 -7.28
C PHE A 462 -3.28 -8.55 -7.58
N ILE A 463 -2.82 -9.28 -8.58
CA ILE A 463 -1.50 -9.13 -9.19
C ILE A 463 -1.58 -7.90 -10.10
N LYS A 464 -0.85 -6.85 -9.75
CA LYS A 464 -0.64 -5.69 -10.63
C LYS A 464 0.04 -6.19 -11.90
N ILE A 465 -0.50 -5.80 -13.05
CA ILE A 465 0.03 -6.14 -14.38
C ILE A 465 0.52 -4.92 -15.16
N ILE A 466 0.03 -3.72 -14.82
CA ILE A 466 0.46 -2.46 -15.43
C ILE A 466 0.14 -1.27 -14.52
N ASP A 467 0.94 -0.21 -14.63
CA ASP A 467 0.58 1.14 -14.20
C ASP A 467 0.72 2.14 -15.36
N ALA A 468 0.01 3.27 -15.25
CA ALA A 468 0.10 4.33 -16.25
C ALA A 468 -0.07 5.72 -15.61
N SER A 469 0.69 6.69 -16.14
CA SER A 469 0.49 8.11 -15.86
C SER A 469 -0.82 8.64 -16.45
N ASP A 470 -1.38 8.00 -17.45
CA ASP A 470 -2.67 8.35 -18.02
C ASP A 470 -3.28 7.05 -18.54
N PHE A 471 -4.42 6.66 -18.00
CA PHE A 471 -4.96 5.34 -18.31
C PHE A 471 -5.56 5.30 -19.73
N ALA A 472 -5.81 6.46 -20.33
CA ALA A 472 -6.21 6.58 -21.73
C ALA A 472 -5.11 6.12 -22.70
N GLU A 473 -3.84 6.13 -22.28
CA GLU A 473 -2.70 5.67 -23.09
C GLU A 473 -2.60 4.15 -23.18
N VAL A 474 -3.38 3.44 -22.35
CA VAL A 474 -3.42 1.99 -22.34
C VAL A 474 -4.63 1.50 -23.12
N ASP A 475 -4.38 0.88 -24.26
CA ASP A 475 -5.43 0.33 -25.12
C ASP A 475 -5.89 -1.05 -24.60
N PHE A 476 -6.84 -1.01 -23.66
CA PHE A 476 -7.49 -2.21 -23.12
C PHE A 476 -8.50 -2.82 -24.10
N THR A 477 -8.93 -2.14 -25.16
CA THR A 477 -9.91 -2.69 -26.11
C THR A 477 -9.39 -3.95 -26.80
N LYS A 478 -8.07 -4.03 -27.03
CA LYS A 478 -7.38 -5.17 -27.67
C LYS A 478 -7.50 -6.50 -26.92
N THR A 479 -7.73 -6.47 -25.61
CA THR A 479 -7.73 -7.69 -24.79
C THR A 479 -8.86 -7.76 -23.78
N TRP A 480 -9.50 -6.64 -23.48
CA TRP A 480 -10.57 -6.54 -22.50
C TRP A 480 -11.94 -6.17 -23.14
N SER A 481 -12.02 -6.04 -24.47
CA SER A 481 -13.30 -5.88 -25.20
C SER A 481 -13.98 -7.25 -25.44
N PRO A 482 -15.31 -7.41 -25.21
CA PRO A 482 -16.09 -8.61 -25.43
C PRO A 482 -16.34 -8.86 -26.92
N LEU A 483 -15.40 -9.54 -27.56
CA LEU A 483 -15.65 -10.55 -28.59
C LEU A 483 -15.32 -11.90 -27.96
N PRO A 484 -16.01 -13.02 -28.28
CA PRO A 484 -16.33 -14.10 -27.33
C PRO A 484 -15.13 -14.47 -26.46
N TRP A 485 -15.05 -13.81 -25.29
CA TRP A 485 -13.96 -13.87 -24.30
C TRP A 485 -13.63 -15.31 -23.86
N ILE A 486 -14.57 -16.22 -24.13
CA ILE A 486 -14.44 -17.67 -24.03
C ILE A 486 -13.23 -18.22 -24.80
N LYS A 487 -12.85 -17.60 -25.93
CA LYS A 487 -11.79 -18.10 -26.81
C LYS A 487 -10.41 -17.54 -26.45
N GLU A 488 -10.33 -16.29 -25.99
CA GLU A 488 -9.06 -15.56 -25.83
C GLU A 488 -9.05 -14.64 -24.60
N ARG A 489 -8.73 -15.19 -23.44
CA ARG A 489 -8.72 -14.47 -22.15
C ARG A 489 -7.57 -13.49 -22.00
N PRO A 490 -7.70 -12.42 -21.19
CA PRO A 490 -6.58 -11.51 -20.91
C PRO A 490 -5.45 -12.19 -20.12
N TYR A 491 -5.77 -13.18 -19.28
CA TYR A 491 -4.78 -13.96 -18.53
C TYR A 491 -5.26 -15.38 -18.22
N LYS A 492 -4.31 -16.26 -17.86
CA LYS A 492 -4.56 -17.60 -17.29
C LYS A 492 -3.55 -17.90 -16.20
N THR A 493 -4.00 -18.51 -15.11
CA THR A 493 -3.10 -19.06 -14.09
C THR A 493 -2.68 -20.46 -14.49
N VAL A 494 -1.37 -20.68 -14.59
CA VAL A 494 -0.74 -21.95 -14.94
C VAL A 494 -0.39 -22.74 -13.69
N GLU A 495 0.08 -22.05 -12.66
CA GLU A 495 0.52 -22.66 -11.41
C GLU A 495 0.25 -21.69 -10.25
N LEU A 496 -0.11 -22.24 -9.09
CA LEU A 496 -0.27 -21.51 -7.84
C LEU A 496 0.25 -22.38 -6.70
N SER A 497 1.13 -21.82 -5.88
CA SER A 497 1.73 -22.47 -4.71
C SER A 497 2.05 -21.44 -3.64
N ASP A 498 2.17 -21.86 -2.39
CA ASP A 498 2.59 -21.01 -1.28
C ASP A 498 3.82 -21.58 -0.57
N GLN A 499 4.46 -20.74 0.22
CA GLN A 499 5.58 -21.09 1.07
C GLN A 499 5.39 -20.45 2.43
N ALA A 500 5.41 -21.29 3.48
CA ALA A 500 5.43 -20.84 4.85
C ALA A 500 6.78 -20.20 5.17
N ALA A 501 6.78 -19.13 5.97
CA ALA A 501 8.01 -18.53 6.47
C ALA A 501 8.74 -19.50 7.40
N THR A 502 10.07 -19.60 7.26
CA THR A 502 10.96 -20.28 8.22
C THR A 502 10.95 -19.50 9.54
N TYR A 503 10.97 -18.18 9.45
CA TYR A 503 10.81 -17.29 10.58
C TYR A 503 9.35 -17.14 10.99
N LYS A 504 8.96 -17.88 12.04
CA LYS A 504 7.69 -17.66 12.73
C LYS A 504 7.75 -16.32 13.47
N SER A 505 7.27 -15.27 12.81
CA SER A 505 6.85 -14.03 13.46
C SER A 505 6.17 -14.35 14.80
N LYS A 506 6.71 -13.82 15.91
CA LYS A 506 6.10 -14.01 17.25
C LYS A 506 4.72 -13.34 17.37
N PHE A 507 4.23 -12.67 16.32
CA PHE A 507 2.85 -12.21 16.22
C PHE A 507 1.89 -13.35 15.92
N LYS A 508 1.82 -14.35 16.81
CA LYS A 508 0.59 -15.14 16.91
C LYS A 508 -0.49 -14.21 17.44
N ARG A 509 -1.41 -13.79 16.57
CA ARG A 509 -2.73 -13.33 16.99
C ARG A 509 -3.37 -14.51 17.74
N LYS A 510 -3.28 -14.53 19.07
CA LYS A 510 -4.14 -15.40 19.87
C LYS A 510 -5.55 -14.84 19.70
N LEU A 511 -6.32 -15.41 18.79
CA LEU A 511 -7.77 -15.24 18.84
C LEU A 511 -8.34 -16.21 19.88
N PRO A 512 -9.40 -15.81 20.59
CA PRO A 512 -10.05 -16.61 21.64
C PRO A 512 -10.61 -17.94 21.15
#